data_AF-G5JCE4-F1
#
_entry.id   AF-G5JCE4-F1
#
_cell.length_a   1.000
_cell.length_b   1.000
_cell.length_c   1.000
_cell.angle_alpha   90.00
_cell.angle_beta   90.00
_cell.angle_gamma   90.00
#
_symmetry.space_group_name_H-M   'P 1'
#
loop_
_entity.id
_entity.type
_entity.pdbx_description
1 polymer ?
#
loop_
_entity_poly.entity_id
_entity_poly.type
_entity_poly.pdbx_seq_one_letter_code
_entity_poly.pdbx_strand_id
1 'polypeptide(L)'
;MSENFFDGRGYPKFKTRQRFKSFSYPPNQVKLEKNKVYLPSIGWMRFFKSRSIPDGFSLKTVTIRSLADGWYMSIRIENTEVPQLNLQDLGQVKTTIGCDLGIKKLLALSNGRV
;
A
#
# COMPACT_ATOMS: atom_id res chain seq x y z
N MET A 1 29.10 -13.35 -6.30
CA MET A 1 27.84 -13.42 -7.08
C MET A 1 26.67 -13.22 -6.11
N SER A 2 25.61 -12.49 -6.48
CA SER A 2 24.47 -12.20 -5.58
C SER A 2 23.57 -13.42 -5.41
N GLU A 3 23.03 -13.65 -4.21
CA GLU A 3 22.09 -14.74 -3.87
C GLU A 3 20.95 -14.92 -4.90
N ASN A 4 20.46 -13.81 -5.48
CA ASN A 4 19.42 -13.81 -6.53
C ASN A 4 19.75 -14.67 -7.77
N PHE A 5 21.03 -14.95 -8.04
CA PHE A 5 21.47 -15.76 -9.18
C PHE A 5 21.18 -17.25 -8.98
N PHE A 6 21.35 -17.75 -7.75
CA PHE A 6 21.17 -19.17 -7.41
C PHE A 6 19.70 -19.54 -7.16
N ASP A 7 18.84 -18.55 -6.95
CA ASP A 7 17.40 -18.70 -6.67
C ASP A 7 16.54 -18.72 -7.96
N GLY A 8 17.14 -18.98 -9.13
CA GLY A 8 16.45 -19.11 -10.42
C GLY A 8 15.90 -17.82 -11.03
N ARG A 9 16.17 -16.64 -10.43
CA ARG A 9 15.61 -15.34 -10.87
C ARG A 9 16.32 -14.72 -12.08
N GLY A 10 17.29 -15.44 -12.64
CA GLY A 10 18.03 -15.07 -13.85
C GLY A 10 19.20 -14.11 -13.61
N TYR A 11 20.00 -13.90 -14.66
CA TYR A 11 21.16 -13.00 -14.62
C TYR A 11 20.74 -11.53 -14.37
N PRO A 12 21.54 -10.74 -13.63
CA PRO A 12 21.34 -9.30 -13.52
C PRO A 12 21.27 -8.66 -14.91
N LYS A 13 20.14 -8.05 -15.25
CA LYS A 13 19.95 -7.33 -16.51
C LYS A 13 20.29 -5.85 -16.32
N PHE A 14 20.94 -5.25 -17.32
CA PHE A 14 21.16 -3.80 -17.33
C PHE A 14 19.84 -3.05 -17.21
N LYS A 15 19.85 -1.98 -16.41
CA LYS A 15 18.66 -1.18 -16.12
C LYS A 15 18.38 -0.22 -17.27
N THR A 16 17.23 -0.36 -17.95
CA THR A 16 16.81 0.56 -19.02
C THR A 16 16.00 1.73 -18.46
N ARG A 17 16.20 2.94 -19.02
CA ARG A 17 15.51 4.16 -18.57
C ARG A 17 13.97 4.05 -18.62
N GLN A 18 13.41 3.35 -19.61
CA GLN A 18 11.96 3.12 -19.68
C GLN A 18 11.40 2.28 -18.52
N ARG A 19 12.19 1.36 -17.93
CA ARG A 19 11.67 0.36 -16.98
C ARG A 19 11.67 0.86 -15.54
N PHE A 20 12.54 1.81 -15.19
CA PHE A 20 12.69 2.32 -13.84
C PHE A 20 11.89 3.61 -13.64
N LYS A 21 10.57 3.48 -13.68
CA LYS A 21 9.64 4.58 -13.37
C LYS A 21 9.30 4.66 -11.88
N SER A 22 9.79 3.78 -11.03
CA SER A 22 9.49 3.81 -9.59
C SER A 22 10.62 3.32 -8.72
N PHE A 23 10.65 3.81 -7.48
CA PHE A 23 11.52 3.34 -6.41
C PHE A 23 10.81 3.44 -5.07
N SER A 24 11.22 2.62 -4.11
CA SER A 24 10.58 2.51 -2.81
C SER A 24 11.60 2.65 -1.68
N TYR A 25 11.21 3.40 -0.65
CA TYR A 25 11.94 3.48 0.60
C TYR A 25 11.31 2.51 1.61
N PRO A 26 12.11 1.66 2.26
CA PRO A 26 11.64 0.84 3.37
C PRO A 26 11.20 1.71 4.57
N PRO A 27 10.53 1.11 5.57
CA PRO A 27 10.07 1.81 6.76
C PRO A 27 11.15 2.64 7.45
N ASN A 28 10.74 3.73 8.11
CA ASN A 28 11.58 4.61 8.93
C ASN A 28 12.68 5.41 8.18
N GLN A 29 12.70 5.42 6.85
CA GLN A 29 13.67 6.22 6.10
C GLN A 29 13.14 7.59 5.66
N VAL A 30 11.84 7.69 5.43
CA VAL A 30 11.18 8.91 4.94
C VAL A 30 10.57 9.66 6.11
N LYS A 31 10.69 11.00 6.12
CA LYS A 31 10.04 11.86 7.10
C LYS A 31 9.00 12.74 6.41
N LEU A 32 7.87 12.97 7.08
CA LEU A 32 6.80 13.83 6.57
C LEU A 32 6.62 15.01 7.52
N GLU A 33 6.55 16.21 6.96
CA GLU A 33 6.32 17.45 7.71
C GLU A 33 5.37 18.36 6.94
N LYS A 34 4.15 18.56 7.46
CA LYS A 34 3.10 19.35 6.79
C LYS A 34 2.90 18.91 5.32
N ASN A 35 3.37 19.71 4.36
CA ASN A 35 3.31 19.48 2.91
C ASN A 35 4.70 19.20 2.30
N LYS A 36 5.64 18.75 3.11
CA LYS A 36 7.00 18.40 2.72
C LYS A 36 7.32 16.96 3.09
N VAL A 37 8.11 16.32 2.24
CA VAL A 37 8.62 14.98 2.44
C VAL A 37 10.14 15.02 2.36
N TYR A 38 10.81 14.40 3.33
CA TYR A 38 12.25 14.16 3.29
C TYR A 38 12.50 12.79 2.69
N LEU A 39 13.24 12.77 1.58
CA LEU A 39 13.62 11.55 0.89
C LEU A 39 15.14 11.36 1.02
N PRO A 40 15.61 10.20 1.49
CA PRO A 40 17.04 9.90 1.51
C PRO A 40 17.69 10.16 0.15
N SER A 41 18.87 10.80 0.18
CA SER A 41 19.67 11.20 -1.00
C SER A 41 19.09 12.32 -1.89
N ILE A 42 17.79 12.65 -1.78
CA ILE A 42 17.16 13.73 -2.57
C ILE A 42 16.94 14.98 -1.70
N GLY A 43 16.60 14.80 -0.42
CA GLY A 43 16.35 15.86 0.53
C GLY A 43 14.87 16.20 0.70
N TRP A 44 14.61 17.42 1.18
CA TRP A 44 13.25 17.91 1.42
C TRP A 44 12.59 18.39 0.13
N MET A 45 11.45 17.80 -0.19
CA MET A 45 10.62 18.20 -1.33
C MET A 45 9.22 18.58 -0.89
N ARG A 46 8.59 19.48 -1.63
CA ARG A 46 7.16 19.76 -1.47
C ARG A 46 6.36 18.66 -2.17
N PHE A 47 5.25 18.25 -1.56
CA PHE A 47 4.29 17.36 -2.19
C PHE A 47 2.86 17.82 -1.90
N PHE A 48 1.94 17.44 -2.77
CA PHE A 48 0.52 17.67 -2.53
C PHE A 48 -0.01 16.59 -1.57
N LYS A 49 -0.42 17.01 -0.37
CA LYS A 49 -0.96 16.12 0.66
C LYS A 49 -2.46 15.94 0.45
N SER A 50 -2.84 14.88 -0.26
CA SER A 50 -4.25 14.57 -0.54
C SER A 50 -5.06 14.17 0.68
N ARG A 51 -4.43 13.61 1.72
CA ARG A 51 -5.07 13.19 2.98
C ARG A 51 -4.13 13.35 4.18
N SER A 52 -4.69 13.68 5.34
CA SER A 52 -4.00 13.53 6.63
C SER A 52 -3.76 12.06 6.96
N ILE A 53 -2.62 11.77 7.59
CA ILE A 53 -2.38 10.44 8.18
C ILE A 53 -3.18 10.43 9.49
N PRO A 54 -4.08 9.46 9.71
CA PRO A 54 -4.84 9.38 10.96
C PRO A 54 -3.92 9.07 12.15
N ASP A 55 -4.34 9.46 13.34
CA ASP A 55 -3.61 9.16 14.57
C ASP A 55 -3.57 7.64 14.83
N GLY A 56 -2.49 7.16 15.45
CA GLY A 56 -2.26 5.72 15.69
C GLY A 56 -1.69 4.95 14.49
N PHE A 57 -1.49 5.58 13.33
CA PHE A 57 -0.88 4.95 12.16
C PHE A 57 0.62 5.21 12.07
N SER A 58 1.38 4.13 11.89
CA SER A 58 2.82 4.16 11.61
C SER A 58 3.11 4.23 10.12
N LEU A 59 4.14 4.98 9.74
CA LEU A 59 4.62 5.06 8.36
C LEU A 59 5.43 3.82 8.00
N LYS A 60 5.06 3.13 6.92
CA LYS A 60 5.79 1.96 6.40
C LYS A 60 6.54 2.34 5.14
N THR A 61 6.23 1.70 4.03
CA THR A 61 6.92 1.88 2.76
C THR A 61 6.40 3.13 2.05
N VAL A 62 7.31 3.94 1.52
CA VAL A 62 6.97 5.06 0.64
C VAL A 62 7.49 4.75 -0.76
N THR A 63 6.60 4.75 -1.74
CA THR A 63 6.93 4.46 -3.13
C THR A 63 6.74 5.71 -3.97
N ILE A 64 7.77 6.08 -4.71
CA ILE A 64 7.73 7.19 -5.66
C ILE A 64 7.64 6.61 -7.06
N ARG A 65 6.72 7.12 -7.87
CA ARG A 65 6.46 6.67 -9.23
C ARG A 65 6.33 7.85 -10.19
N SER A 66 7.11 7.84 -11.26
CA SER A 66 6.95 8.70 -12.42
C SER A 66 5.88 8.12 -13.34
N LEU A 67 4.88 8.94 -13.64
CA LEU A 67 3.90 8.75 -14.69
C LEU A 67 4.14 9.80 -15.79
N ALA A 68 3.31 9.81 -16.84
CA ALA A 68 3.50 10.72 -17.98
C ALA A 68 3.33 12.21 -17.61
N ASP A 69 2.51 12.46 -16.60
CA ASP A 69 2.04 13.74 -16.11
C ASP A 69 2.81 14.24 -14.87
N GLY A 70 3.64 13.40 -14.25
CA GLY A 70 4.47 13.83 -13.13
C GLY A 70 4.92 12.71 -12.19
N TRP A 71 5.34 13.12 -11.00
CA TRP A 71 5.80 12.22 -9.94
C TRP A 71 4.75 12.10 -8.85
N TYR A 72 4.43 10.85 -8.51
CA TYR A 72 3.43 10.47 -7.54
C TYR A 72 4.08 9.74 -6.38
N MET A 73 3.53 9.94 -5.18
CA MET A 73 3.99 9.29 -3.97
C MET A 73 2.86 8.46 -3.36
N SER A 74 3.10 7.16 -3.21
CA SER A 74 2.23 6.24 -2.49
C SER A 74 2.83 5.98 -1.12
N ILE A 75 2.08 6.29 -0.07
CA ILE A 75 2.49 6.08 1.31
C ILE A 75 1.70 4.92 1.89
N ARG A 76 2.39 3.86 2.33
CA ARG A 76 1.78 2.78 3.11
C ARG A 76 1.82 3.13 4.59
N ILE A 77 0.68 3.01 5.25
CA ILE A 77 0.55 3.18 6.69
C ILE A 77 0.03 1.89 7.32
N GLU A 78 0.33 1.66 8.59
CA GLU A 78 -0.13 0.50 9.35
C GLU A 78 -0.54 0.93 10.76
N ASN A 79 -1.68 0.42 11.22
CA ASN A 79 -2.11 0.51 12.61
C ASN A 79 -2.20 -0.90 13.20
N THR A 80 -1.46 -1.15 14.28
CA THR A 80 -1.37 -2.46 14.96
C THR A 80 -2.58 -2.73 15.86
N GLU A 81 -3.35 -1.70 16.22
CA GLU A 81 -4.57 -1.83 17.02
C GLU A 81 -5.75 -2.36 16.20
N VAL A 82 -5.68 -2.31 14.87
CA VAL A 82 -6.73 -2.88 14.02
C VAL A 82 -6.73 -4.40 14.24
N PRO A 83 -7.81 -4.97 14.81
CA PRO A 83 -7.83 -6.38 15.13
C PRO A 83 -7.71 -7.20 13.85
N GLN A 84 -6.77 -8.14 13.84
CA GLN A 84 -6.75 -9.16 12.81
C GLN A 84 -8.03 -9.98 12.97
N LEU A 85 -8.79 -10.11 11.88
CA LEU A 85 -9.96 -10.98 11.85
C LEU A 85 -9.46 -12.41 12.06
N ASN A 86 -9.51 -12.88 13.30
CA ASN A 86 -9.34 -14.29 13.60
C ASN A 86 -10.52 -15.01 12.93
N LEU A 87 -10.21 -15.93 12.02
CA LEU A 87 -11.23 -16.84 11.48
C LEU A 87 -11.82 -17.58 12.67
N GLN A 88 -13.07 -17.27 13.00
CA GLN A 88 -13.79 -18.05 14.00
C GLN A 88 -13.93 -19.47 13.47
N ASP A 89 -13.81 -20.45 14.37
CA ASP A 89 -14.12 -21.84 14.04
C ASP A 89 -15.53 -21.90 13.45
N LEU A 90 -15.68 -22.59 12.32
CA LEU A 90 -16.95 -22.67 11.58
C LEU A 90 -18.07 -23.25 12.46
N GLY A 91 -17.72 -24.07 13.46
CA GLY A 91 -18.67 -24.58 14.46
C GLY A 91 -19.25 -23.52 15.42
N GLN A 92 -18.64 -22.34 15.51
CA GLN A 92 -19.07 -21.24 16.40
C GLN A 92 -19.89 -20.16 15.66
N VAL A 93 -20.04 -20.28 14.33
CA VAL A 93 -20.78 -19.32 13.51
C VAL A 93 -22.29 -19.51 13.70
N LYS A 94 -22.92 -18.60 14.46
CA LYS A 94 -24.37 -18.64 14.72
C LYS A 94 -25.22 -18.14 13.55
N THR A 95 -24.66 -17.28 12.70
CA THR A 95 -25.38 -16.63 11.61
C THR A 95 -24.47 -16.42 10.42
N THR A 96 -24.97 -16.77 9.24
CA THR A 96 -24.30 -16.52 7.95
C THR A 96 -25.16 -15.59 7.12
N ILE A 97 -24.56 -14.54 6.56
CA ILE A 97 -25.21 -13.63 5.63
C ILE A 97 -24.47 -13.72 4.30
N GLY A 98 -25.19 -14.09 3.24
CA GLY A 98 -24.68 -14.04 1.88
C GLY A 98 -24.71 -12.60 1.36
N CYS A 99 -23.61 -12.16 0.76
CA CYS A 99 -23.47 -10.86 0.13
C CYS A 99 -23.34 -11.05 -1.39
N ASP A 100 -24.26 -10.46 -2.15
CA ASP A 100 -24.18 -10.39 -3.62
C ASP A 100 -23.92 -8.94 -4.06
N LEU A 101 -23.01 -8.75 -5.00
CA LEU A 101 -22.62 -7.42 -5.50
C LEU A 101 -23.16 -7.24 -6.92
N GLY A 102 -24.19 -6.40 -7.06
CA GLY A 102 -24.89 -6.19 -8.33
C GLY A 102 -24.60 -4.84 -8.98
N ILE A 103 -24.99 -4.70 -10.24
CA ILE A 103 -24.88 -3.44 -11.00
C ILE A 103 -25.99 -2.46 -10.60
N LYS A 104 -27.22 -2.97 -10.40
CA LYS A 104 -28.38 -2.15 -10.00
C LYS A 104 -28.42 -1.86 -8.50
N LYS A 105 -27.85 -2.76 -7.69
CA LYS A 105 -27.78 -2.70 -6.24
C LYS A 105 -26.37 -3.04 -5.83
N LEU A 106 -25.67 -2.10 -5.19
CA LEU A 106 -24.26 -2.26 -4.84
C LEU A 106 -24.03 -3.50 -3.98
N LEU A 107 -24.94 -3.77 -3.04
CA LEU A 107 -24.89 -4.92 -2.14
C LEU A 107 -26.32 -5.43 -1.93
N ALA A 108 -26.52 -6.74 -2.02
CA ALA A 108 -27.75 -7.42 -1.63
C ALA A 108 -27.42 -8.48 -0.58
N LEU A 109 -28.11 -8.44 0.55
CA LEU A 109 -27.90 -9.36 1.66
C LEU A 109 -28.98 -10.44 1.67
N SER A 110 -28.61 -11.68 2.00
CA SER A 110 -29.55 -12.81 2.08
C SER A 110 -30.65 -12.63 3.15
N ASN A 111 -30.48 -11.67 4.06
CA ASN A 111 -31.50 -11.29 5.05
C ASN A 111 -32.51 -10.26 4.53
N GLY A 112 -32.51 -9.97 3.22
CA GLY A 112 -33.46 -9.06 2.57
C GLY A 112 -33.11 -7.58 2.66
N ARG A 113 -31.99 -7.22 3.32
CA ARG A 113 -31.47 -5.84 3.33
C ARG A 113 -30.66 -5.57 2.06
N VAL A 114 -30.72 -4.33 1.56
CA VAL A 114 -30.06 -3.82 0.35
C VAL A 114 -29.34 -2.53 0.72
#